data_AF-A0A7J5XEZ1-F1
#
_entry.id   AF-A0A7J5XEZ1-F1
#
_cell.length_a   1.000
_cell.length_b   1.000
_cell.length_c   1.000
_cell.angle_alpha   90.00
_cell.angle_beta   90.00
_cell.angle_gamma   90.00
#
_symmetry.space_group_name_H-M   'P 1'
#
loop_
_entity.id
_entity.type
_entity.pdbx_description
1 polymer ?
#
loop_
_entity_poly.entity_id
_entity_poly.type
_entity_poly.pdbx_seq_one_letter_code
_entity_poly.pdbx_strand_id
1 'polypeptide(L)'
;MADDPQRNFRSAYYEKVGFRGVEEKKSLEILLKDNPLDLEKLSTFSQRFPLPSMYRIHVWKVLLGILPPHSDSHSLVGGYRKEQYQDILEALEVMRYINPSTPSTHVYLRMSQLETLVLPRCSETSAPDEENEDFLSISRAMEEIVDDPIDCYWLIKCFIHQFNTKFGDSVPHLPKSLEHYLSQEEPRLLTHLKTSGTLAQLPYGLWFRRCFAGCLPESSLQRVWDKVISGSCKILVFVALEILLSYKIMLMGISRPEGVVRFLCNIPQENTDAIVTKAIDFSSEPGPRLVGSAVVVLSLGDLHVVTEADQDLRLPQLLHCGPLAELQAAHLVSLVAVCCRDSYLCWSDCMGRMFLSSRSLSVGRLFSLMAKESFRNTFMASVPTMEQNG
;
A
#
# COMPACT_ATOMS: atom_id res chain seq x y z
N MET A 1 -40.37 18.95 -21.84
CA MET A 1 -40.43 18.62 -20.40
C MET A 1 -39.73 17.28 -20.26
N ALA A 2 -38.51 17.29 -19.75
CA ALA A 2 -37.57 16.18 -19.81
C ALA A 2 -37.84 15.15 -18.70
N ASP A 3 -37.60 13.88 -19.04
CA ASP A 3 -37.76 12.67 -18.23
C ASP A 3 -37.22 12.79 -16.80
N ASP A 4 -38.07 12.48 -15.82
CA ASP A 4 -37.66 12.18 -14.45
C ASP A 4 -37.22 10.69 -14.41
N PRO A 5 -35.93 10.38 -14.22
CA PRO A 5 -35.45 9.01 -14.19
C PRO A 5 -35.87 8.38 -12.86
N GLN A 6 -37.07 7.81 -12.88
CA GLN A 6 -37.58 6.72 -12.06
C GLN A 6 -36.61 6.32 -10.94
N ARG A 7 -36.68 7.08 -9.84
CA ARG A 7 -35.96 6.82 -8.58
C ARG A 7 -36.22 5.36 -8.22
N ASN A 8 -35.19 4.53 -8.36
CA ASN A 8 -35.27 3.08 -8.49
C ASN A 8 -36.09 2.46 -7.34
N PHE A 9 -37.37 2.17 -7.59
CA PHE A 9 -38.36 1.75 -6.57
C PHE A 9 -37.92 0.51 -5.80
N ARG A 10 -37.11 -0.34 -6.44
CA ARG A 10 -36.53 -1.55 -5.84
C ARG A 10 -35.54 -1.23 -4.73
N SER A 11 -34.65 -0.25 -4.94
CA SER A 11 -33.66 0.18 -3.95
C SER A 11 -34.36 0.70 -2.68
N ALA A 12 -35.41 1.51 -2.84
CA ALA A 12 -36.19 2.03 -1.72
C ALA A 12 -36.98 0.94 -0.96
N TYR A 13 -37.43 -0.10 -1.65
CA TYR A 13 -38.07 -1.25 -1.01
C TYR A 13 -37.05 -2.06 -0.19
N TYR A 14 -35.91 -2.42 -0.79
CA TYR A 14 -34.84 -3.14 -0.10
C TYR A 14 -34.28 -2.37 1.09
N GLU A 15 -34.15 -1.06 0.98
CA GLU A 15 -33.74 -0.19 2.09
C GLU A 15 -34.76 -0.21 3.24
N LYS A 16 -36.07 -0.20 2.94
CA LYS A 16 -37.15 -0.29 3.94
C LYS A 16 -37.26 -1.66 4.60
N VAL A 17 -36.92 -2.75 3.90
CA VAL A 17 -36.97 -4.12 4.45
C VAL A 17 -35.64 -4.59 5.04
N GLY A 18 -34.63 -3.72 5.17
CA GLY A 18 -33.35 -4.02 5.82
C GLY A 18 -32.29 -4.68 4.93
N PHE A 19 -32.55 -4.83 3.63
CA PHE A 19 -31.63 -5.39 2.64
C PHE A 19 -30.85 -4.29 1.91
N ARG A 20 -30.05 -3.50 2.64
CA ARG A 20 -29.12 -2.54 2.00
C ARG A 20 -28.02 -3.32 1.26
N GLY A 21 -27.59 -2.86 0.08
CA GLY A 21 -26.42 -3.44 -0.60
C GLY A 21 -26.70 -4.53 -1.65
N VAL A 22 -27.95 -4.95 -1.88
CA VAL A 22 -28.25 -6.10 -2.77
C VAL A 22 -27.99 -5.77 -4.24
N GLU A 23 -28.29 -4.56 -4.68
CA GLU A 23 -28.04 -4.12 -6.06
C GLU A 23 -26.54 -3.88 -6.28
N GLU A 24 -25.85 -3.36 -5.27
CA GLU A 24 -24.41 -3.13 -5.24
C GLU A 24 -23.64 -4.45 -5.31
N LYS A 25 -24.03 -5.46 -4.53
CA LYS A 25 -23.44 -6.81 -4.59
C LYS A 25 -23.58 -7.43 -5.98
N LYS A 26 -24.77 -7.39 -6.57
CA LYS A 26 -24.99 -7.91 -7.93
C LYS A 26 -24.17 -7.16 -8.98
N SER A 27 -24.03 -5.84 -8.82
CA SER A 27 -23.20 -5.02 -9.71
C SER A 27 -21.73 -5.41 -9.63
N LEU A 28 -21.21 -5.65 -8.43
CA LEU A 28 -19.84 -6.16 -8.26
C LEU A 28 -19.68 -7.56 -8.85
N GLU A 29 -20.64 -8.46 -8.64
CA GLU A 29 -20.63 -9.81 -9.22
C GLU A 29 -20.62 -9.80 -10.76
N ILE A 30 -21.21 -8.77 -11.38
CA ILE A 30 -21.13 -8.58 -12.84
C ILE A 30 -19.70 -8.17 -13.23
N LEU A 31 -19.11 -7.19 -12.55
CA LEU A 31 -17.72 -6.75 -12.80
C LEU A 31 -16.71 -7.89 -12.62
N LEU A 32 -16.93 -8.77 -11.64
CA LEU A 32 -16.05 -9.90 -11.34
C LEU A 32 -16.15 -11.06 -12.34
N LYS A 33 -17.12 -11.02 -13.27
CA LYS A 33 -17.25 -12.02 -14.35
C LYS A 33 -16.45 -11.65 -15.60
N ASP A 34 -16.00 -10.40 -15.72
CA ASP A 34 -15.18 -9.96 -16.85
C ASP A 34 -13.81 -10.64 -16.83
N ASN A 35 -13.26 -10.93 -18.00
CA ASN A 35 -11.91 -11.46 -18.15
C ASN A 35 -11.27 -10.87 -19.42
N PRO A 36 -10.31 -9.94 -19.31
CA PRO A 36 -9.72 -9.42 -18.07
C PRO A 36 -10.70 -8.58 -17.24
N LEU A 37 -10.48 -8.55 -15.92
CA LEU A 37 -11.17 -7.66 -14.98
C LEU A 37 -10.89 -6.19 -15.30
N ASP A 38 -11.93 -5.37 -15.30
CA ASP A 38 -11.81 -3.92 -15.50
C ASP A 38 -11.41 -3.23 -14.17
N LEU A 39 -10.12 -2.94 -14.01
CA LEU A 39 -9.55 -2.32 -12.81
C LEU A 39 -10.12 -0.92 -12.54
N GLU A 40 -10.43 -0.15 -13.58
CA GLU A 40 -10.95 1.21 -13.44
C GLU A 40 -12.39 1.17 -12.91
N LYS A 41 -13.22 0.26 -13.43
CA LYS A 41 -14.58 0.04 -12.91
C LYS A 41 -14.56 -0.52 -11.49
N LEU A 42 -13.67 -1.47 -11.18
CA LEU A 42 -13.52 -2.01 -9.82
C LEU A 42 -13.07 -0.95 -8.83
N SER A 43 -12.13 -0.09 -9.23
CA SER A 43 -11.69 1.06 -8.46
C SER A 43 -12.86 2.03 -8.22
N THR A 44 -13.56 2.45 -9.27
CA THR A 44 -14.73 3.34 -9.19
C THR A 44 -15.83 2.78 -8.30
N PHE A 45 -16.11 1.47 -8.42
CA PHE A 45 -17.05 0.78 -7.56
C PHE A 45 -16.62 0.86 -6.09
N SER A 46 -15.36 0.54 -5.80
CA SER A 46 -14.78 0.56 -4.45
C SER A 46 -14.72 1.98 -3.86
N GLN A 47 -14.57 3.00 -4.70
CA GLN A 47 -14.65 4.41 -4.29
C GLN A 47 -16.08 4.83 -3.92
N ARG A 48 -17.09 4.28 -4.60
CA ARG A 48 -18.50 4.66 -4.38
C ARG A 48 -19.21 3.84 -3.32
N PHE A 49 -18.91 2.55 -3.22
CA PHE A 49 -19.62 1.60 -2.36
C PHE A 49 -18.64 0.84 -1.46
N PRO A 50 -19.06 0.42 -0.25
CA PRO A 50 -18.26 -0.49 0.56
C PRO A 50 -18.22 -1.88 -0.09
N LEU A 51 -17.09 -2.57 0.00
CA LEU A 51 -16.98 -3.91 -0.57
C LEU A 51 -17.77 -4.94 0.29
N PRO A 52 -18.50 -5.88 -0.32
CA PRO A 52 -19.02 -7.03 0.42
C PRO A 52 -17.87 -7.87 0.98
N SER A 53 -17.95 -8.30 2.25
CA SER A 53 -16.84 -8.97 2.94
C SER A 53 -16.30 -10.19 2.19
N MET A 54 -17.18 -10.99 1.58
CA MET A 54 -16.81 -12.17 0.79
C MET A 54 -15.93 -11.87 -0.45
N TYR A 55 -15.96 -10.64 -0.97
CA TYR A 55 -15.20 -10.25 -2.16
C TYR A 55 -14.03 -9.31 -1.86
N ARG A 56 -13.96 -8.75 -0.63
CA ARG A 56 -12.98 -7.72 -0.26
C ARG A 56 -11.55 -8.14 -0.56
N ILE A 57 -11.13 -9.30 -0.03
CA ILE A 57 -9.76 -9.80 -0.19
C ILE A 57 -9.43 -10.03 -1.66
N HIS A 58 -10.35 -10.58 -2.44
CA HIS A 58 -10.15 -10.80 -3.87
C HIS A 58 -9.97 -9.48 -4.63
N VAL A 59 -10.86 -8.51 -4.40
CA VAL A 59 -10.79 -7.18 -5.04
C VAL A 59 -9.51 -6.44 -4.63
N TRP A 60 -9.13 -6.47 -3.35
CA TRP A 60 -7.87 -5.88 -2.89
C TRP A 60 -6.66 -6.52 -3.57
N LYS A 61 -6.61 -7.85 -3.68
CA LYS A 61 -5.51 -8.54 -4.39
C LYS A 61 -5.38 -8.10 -5.84
N VAL A 62 -6.49 -7.88 -6.52
CA VAL A 62 -6.49 -7.42 -7.92
C VAL A 62 -6.07 -5.95 -8.02
N LEU A 63 -6.63 -5.05 -7.19
CA LEU A 63 -6.31 -3.62 -7.20
C LEU A 63 -4.88 -3.29 -6.72
N LEU A 64 -4.30 -4.14 -5.86
CA LEU A 64 -2.93 -4.04 -5.40
C LEU A 64 -1.92 -4.73 -6.34
N GLY A 65 -2.38 -5.36 -7.42
CA GLY A 65 -1.52 -6.07 -8.38
C GLY A 65 -0.88 -7.35 -7.84
N ILE A 66 -1.44 -7.93 -6.78
CA ILE A 66 -1.03 -9.25 -6.26
C ILE A 66 -1.49 -10.33 -7.25
N LEU A 67 -2.74 -10.21 -7.71
CA LEU A 67 -3.32 -11.00 -8.79
C LEU A 67 -3.49 -10.16 -10.06
N PRO A 68 -3.29 -10.74 -11.26
CA PRO A 68 -3.48 -10.04 -12.52
C PRO A 68 -4.97 -9.82 -12.82
N PRO A 69 -5.32 -8.92 -13.77
CA PRO A 69 -6.70 -8.77 -14.22
C PRO A 69 -7.29 -10.04 -14.86
N HIS A 70 -6.45 -10.90 -15.44
CA HIS A 70 -6.90 -12.14 -16.08
C HIS A 70 -7.20 -13.22 -15.03
N SER A 71 -8.48 -13.50 -14.79
CA SER A 71 -8.95 -14.39 -13.73
C SER A 71 -8.48 -15.84 -13.92
N ASP A 72 -8.34 -16.29 -15.16
CA ASP A 72 -7.83 -17.64 -15.49
C ASP A 72 -6.40 -17.87 -14.97
N SER A 73 -5.62 -16.80 -14.78
CA SER A 73 -4.24 -16.87 -14.31
C SER A 73 -4.11 -16.81 -12.78
N HIS A 74 -5.20 -16.58 -12.05
CA HIS A 74 -5.16 -16.37 -10.60
C HIS A 74 -4.62 -17.58 -9.84
N SER A 75 -5.01 -18.80 -10.22
CA SER A 75 -4.50 -20.02 -9.57
C SER A 75 -2.98 -20.17 -9.76
N LEU A 76 -2.48 -19.87 -10.95
CA LEU A 76 -1.05 -19.98 -11.26
C LEU A 76 -0.24 -18.92 -10.51
N VAL A 77 -0.67 -17.65 -10.57
CA VAL A 77 0.01 -16.55 -9.87
C VAL A 77 -0.07 -16.74 -8.36
N GLY A 78 -1.21 -17.18 -7.82
CA GLY A 78 -1.35 -17.53 -6.41
C GLY A 78 -0.38 -18.64 -5.98
N GLY A 79 -0.13 -19.63 -6.84
CA GLY A 79 0.90 -20.65 -6.64
C GLY A 79 2.30 -20.04 -6.49
N TYR A 80 2.71 -19.17 -7.40
CA TYR A 80 4.01 -18.48 -7.31
C TYR A 80 4.14 -17.60 -6.07
N ARG A 81 3.06 -16.91 -5.66
CA ARG A 81 3.04 -16.10 -4.43
C ARG A 81 3.21 -16.93 -3.18
N LYS A 82 2.63 -18.14 -3.15
CA LYS A 82 2.80 -19.10 -2.07
C LYS A 82 4.22 -19.66 -2.01
N GLU A 83 4.79 -20.06 -3.14
CA GLU A 83 6.18 -20.55 -3.21
C GLU A 83 7.16 -19.47 -2.72
N GLN A 84 7.01 -18.24 -3.21
CA GLN A 84 7.86 -17.12 -2.79
C GLN A 84 7.74 -16.83 -1.29
N TYR A 85 6.53 -16.86 -0.74
CA TYR A 85 6.31 -16.71 0.70
C TYR A 85 7.08 -17.78 1.50
N GLN A 86 7.01 -19.03 1.07
CA GLN A 86 7.69 -20.16 1.73
C GLN A 86 9.22 -20.05 1.62
N ASP A 87 9.75 -19.70 0.44
CA ASP A 87 11.18 -19.54 0.21
C ASP A 87 11.79 -18.50 1.16
N ILE A 88 11.11 -17.36 1.33
CA ILE A 88 11.57 -16.25 2.21
C ILE A 88 11.46 -16.65 3.68
N LEU A 89 10.37 -17.31 4.06
CA LEU A 89 10.16 -17.79 5.43
C LEU A 89 11.26 -18.77 5.83
N GLU A 90 11.52 -19.79 5.00
CA GLU A 90 12.58 -20.79 5.23
C GLU A 90 13.96 -20.12 5.31
N ALA A 91 14.24 -19.14 4.43
CA ALA A 91 15.51 -18.41 4.47
C ALA A 91 15.71 -17.69 5.81
N LEU A 92 14.68 -17.02 6.34
CA LEU A 92 14.76 -16.32 7.62
C LEU A 92 14.91 -17.26 8.81
N GLU A 93 14.28 -18.44 8.77
CA GLU A 93 14.46 -19.49 9.79
C GLU A 93 15.90 -20.03 9.78
N VAL A 94 16.44 -20.34 8.60
CA VAL A 94 17.83 -20.82 8.44
C VAL A 94 18.83 -19.76 8.91
N MET A 95 18.56 -18.48 8.61
CA MET A 95 19.38 -17.34 9.06
C MET A 95 19.15 -16.98 10.54
N ARG A 96 18.20 -17.65 11.22
CA ARG A 96 17.83 -17.45 12.63
C ARG A 96 17.31 -16.04 12.96
N TYR A 97 16.70 -15.37 11.99
CA TYR A 97 16.01 -14.10 12.21
C TYR A 97 14.64 -14.29 12.87
N ILE A 98 14.04 -15.46 12.64
CA ILE A 98 12.73 -15.83 13.18
C ILE A 98 12.81 -17.23 13.79
N ASN A 99 11.86 -17.52 14.67
CA ASN A 99 11.68 -18.82 15.30
C ASN A 99 10.19 -19.05 15.56
N PRO A 100 9.75 -20.25 16.00
CA PRO A 100 8.34 -20.54 16.21
C PRO A 100 7.61 -19.65 17.25
N SER A 101 8.33 -18.91 18.08
CA SER A 101 7.75 -17.94 19.03
C SER A 101 7.73 -16.50 18.50
N THR A 102 8.28 -16.24 17.32
CA THR A 102 8.23 -14.92 16.69
C THR A 102 6.78 -14.59 16.29
N PRO A 103 6.20 -13.46 16.73
CA PRO A 103 4.86 -13.06 16.31
C PRO A 103 4.75 -12.92 14.78
N SER A 104 3.62 -13.30 14.18
CA SER A 104 3.45 -13.30 12.71
C SER A 104 3.74 -11.93 12.09
N THR A 105 3.28 -10.85 12.74
CA THR A 105 3.57 -9.47 12.29
C THR A 105 5.06 -9.14 12.21
N HIS A 106 5.87 -9.70 13.11
CA HIS A 106 7.32 -9.54 13.08
C HIS A 106 7.94 -10.43 12.01
N VAL A 107 7.39 -11.62 11.76
CA VAL A 107 7.78 -12.46 10.62
C VAL A 107 7.56 -11.68 9.31
N TYR A 108 6.37 -11.10 9.11
CA TYR A 108 6.07 -10.28 7.92
C TYR A 108 7.02 -9.10 7.75
N LEU A 109 7.38 -8.42 8.85
CA LEU A 109 8.38 -7.35 8.81
C LEU A 109 9.73 -7.85 8.31
N ARG A 110 10.24 -8.97 8.85
CA ARG A 110 11.52 -9.55 8.42
C ARG A 110 11.47 -10.04 6.98
N MET A 111 10.35 -10.62 6.54
CA MET A 111 10.14 -11.00 5.15
C MET A 111 10.23 -9.78 4.23
N SER A 112 9.52 -8.69 4.57
CA SER A 112 9.57 -7.45 3.79
C SER A 112 10.99 -6.87 3.72
N GLN A 113 11.70 -6.82 4.86
CA GLN A 113 13.06 -6.28 4.93
C GLN A 113 14.07 -7.12 4.14
N LEU A 114 13.92 -8.45 4.14
CA LEU A 114 14.75 -9.34 3.32
C LEU A 114 14.51 -9.11 1.84
N GLU A 115 13.26 -8.99 1.41
CA GLU A 115 12.92 -8.73 0.01
C GLU A 115 13.36 -7.33 -0.48
N THR A 116 13.29 -6.31 0.38
CA THR A 116 13.75 -4.96 0.02
C THR A 116 15.24 -4.73 0.26
N LEU A 117 15.99 -5.78 0.63
CA LEU A 117 17.43 -5.75 0.88
C LEU A 117 17.86 -4.78 2.00
N VAL A 118 16.98 -4.54 2.98
CA VAL A 118 17.24 -3.68 4.15
C VAL A 118 17.24 -4.47 5.46
N LEU A 119 17.35 -5.80 5.39
CA LEU A 119 17.38 -6.66 6.57
C LEU A 119 18.58 -6.29 7.47
N PRO A 120 18.35 -5.80 8.70
CA PRO A 120 19.43 -5.39 9.60
C PRO A 120 20.24 -6.61 10.03
N ARG A 121 21.47 -6.44 10.50
CA ARG A 121 22.23 -7.58 11.05
C ARG A 121 21.53 -8.11 12.30
N CYS A 122 21.56 -9.44 12.54
CA CYS A 122 20.95 -10.03 13.73
C CYS A 122 21.36 -9.34 15.04
N SER A 123 22.65 -9.00 15.19
CA SER A 123 23.18 -8.31 16.38
C SER A 123 22.67 -6.87 16.58
N GLU A 124 22.10 -6.27 15.53
CA GLU A 124 21.64 -4.89 15.49
C GLU A 124 20.11 -4.79 15.58
N THR A 125 19.41 -5.90 15.83
CA THR A 125 17.95 -5.88 16.04
C THR A 125 17.61 -5.25 17.40
N SER A 126 17.61 -3.92 17.44
CA SER A 126 17.08 -3.10 18.52
C SER A 126 15.56 -2.99 18.46
N ALA A 127 14.97 -2.19 19.36
CA ALA A 127 13.57 -1.81 19.27
C ALA A 127 13.24 -1.28 17.85
N PRO A 128 12.03 -1.54 17.33
CA PRO A 128 11.64 -1.07 16.01
C PRO A 128 11.73 0.45 15.94
N ASP A 129 12.31 0.98 14.85
CA ASP A 129 12.23 2.41 14.53
C ASP A 129 10.79 2.81 14.11
N GLU A 130 10.60 4.09 13.79
CA GLU A 130 9.28 4.62 13.46
C GLU A 130 8.67 3.97 12.21
N GLU A 131 9.46 3.71 11.16
CA GLU A 131 8.99 3.07 9.93
C GLU A 131 8.61 1.61 10.16
N ASN A 132 9.40 0.90 10.96
CA ASN A 132 9.09 -0.47 11.37
C ASN A 132 7.81 -0.50 12.24
N GLU A 133 7.58 0.49 13.11
CA GLU A 133 6.33 0.59 13.88
C GLU A 133 5.11 0.92 13.01
N ASP A 134 5.28 1.71 11.96
CA ASP A 134 4.21 1.96 10.99
C ASP A 134 3.83 0.66 10.25
N PHE A 135 4.84 -0.08 9.78
CA PHE A 135 4.65 -1.38 9.15
C PHE A 135 3.95 -2.35 10.10
N LEU A 136 4.42 -2.47 11.35
CA LEU A 136 3.84 -3.35 12.35
C LEU A 136 2.41 -2.96 12.70
N SER A 137 2.09 -1.67 12.76
CA SER A 137 0.72 -1.20 13.03
C SER A 137 -0.24 -1.63 11.92
N ILE A 138 0.14 -1.41 10.65
CA ILE A 138 -0.64 -1.85 9.49
C ILE A 138 -0.74 -3.39 9.46
N SER A 139 0.35 -4.09 9.80
CA SER A 139 0.38 -5.56 9.82
C SER A 139 -0.60 -6.15 10.82
N ARG A 140 -0.66 -5.61 12.05
CA ARG A 140 -1.62 -6.04 13.08
C ARG A 140 -3.06 -5.87 12.61
N ALA A 141 -3.38 -4.71 12.03
CA ALA A 141 -4.72 -4.47 11.50
C ALA A 141 -5.06 -5.39 10.32
N MET A 142 -4.09 -5.70 9.44
CA MET A 142 -4.33 -6.61 8.31
C MET A 142 -4.51 -8.06 8.77
N GLU A 143 -3.78 -8.51 9.79
CA GLU A 143 -3.89 -9.87 10.36
C GLU A 143 -5.28 -10.15 10.94
N GLU A 144 -5.92 -9.14 11.53
CA GLU A 144 -7.31 -9.23 12.02
C GLU A 144 -8.36 -9.21 10.89
N ILE A 145 -8.01 -8.70 9.69
CA ILE A 145 -8.91 -8.64 8.52
C ILE A 145 -8.76 -9.89 7.64
N VAL A 146 -7.58 -10.52 7.62
CA VAL A 146 -7.20 -11.54 6.64
C VAL A 146 -6.73 -12.81 7.32
N ASP A 147 -7.53 -13.87 7.24
CA ASP A 147 -7.22 -15.16 7.88
C ASP A 147 -6.03 -15.91 7.24
N ASP A 148 -5.88 -15.82 5.91
CA ASP A 148 -4.83 -16.55 5.20
C ASP A 148 -3.48 -15.82 5.33
N PRO A 149 -2.43 -16.44 5.90
CA PRO A 149 -1.17 -15.76 6.19
C PRO A 149 -0.39 -15.35 4.94
N ILE A 150 -0.61 -16.04 3.80
CA ILE A 150 0.05 -15.73 2.53
C ILE A 150 -0.59 -14.47 1.95
N ASP A 151 -1.93 -14.47 1.82
CA ASP A 151 -2.68 -13.30 1.40
C ASP A 151 -2.41 -12.11 2.32
N CYS A 152 -2.37 -12.31 3.64
CA CYS A 152 -2.07 -11.26 4.62
C CYS A 152 -0.71 -10.62 4.37
N TYR A 153 0.36 -11.41 4.24
CA TYR A 153 1.69 -10.88 3.92
C TYR A 153 1.71 -10.06 2.63
N TRP A 154 1.14 -10.61 1.55
CA TRP A 154 1.13 -9.94 0.26
C TRP A 154 0.30 -8.66 0.29
N LEU A 155 -0.83 -8.64 1.00
CA LEU A 155 -1.66 -7.45 1.19
C LEU A 155 -0.92 -6.37 1.97
N ILE A 156 -0.27 -6.71 3.10
CA ILE A 156 0.53 -5.75 3.87
C ILE A 156 1.61 -5.11 2.99
N LYS A 157 2.41 -5.96 2.33
CA LYS A 157 3.54 -5.53 1.51
C LYS A 157 3.08 -4.63 0.37
N CYS A 158 2.08 -5.07 -0.39
CA CYS A 158 1.59 -4.31 -1.55
C CYS A 158 0.82 -3.06 -1.13
N PHE A 159 0.09 -3.08 -0.02
CA PHE A 159 -0.58 -1.88 0.52
C PHE A 159 0.44 -0.80 0.87
N ILE A 160 1.47 -1.13 1.66
CA ILE A 160 2.51 -0.17 2.08
C ILE A 160 3.30 0.32 0.86
N HIS A 161 3.70 -0.58 -0.04
CA HIS A 161 4.43 -0.21 -1.25
C HIS A 161 3.60 0.73 -2.13
N GLN A 162 2.35 0.38 -2.42
CA GLN A 162 1.46 1.22 -3.23
C GLN A 162 1.18 2.55 -2.54
N PHE A 163 0.97 2.56 -1.22
CA PHE A 163 0.72 3.80 -0.48
C PHE A 163 1.90 4.77 -0.60
N ASN A 164 3.13 4.28 -0.38
CA ASN A 164 4.34 5.10 -0.44
C ASN A 164 4.68 5.54 -1.86
N THR A 165 4.49 4.67 -2.86
CA THR A 165 4.80 5.00 -4.26
C THR A 165 3.75 5.88 -4.92
N LYS A 166 2.46 5.59 -4.71
CA LYS A 166 1.34 6.32 -5.34
C LYS A 166 1.05 7.64 -4.65
N PHE A 167 1.22 7.70 -3.32
CA PHE A 167 0.85 8.88 -2.54
C PHE A 167 2.02 9.56 -1.83
N GLY A 168 3.28 9.16 -2.11
CA GLY A 168 4.47 9.73 -1.47
C GLY A 168 4.52 11.26 -1.51
N ASP A 169 4.14 11.87 -2.64
CA ASP A 169 4.08 13.33 -2.78
C ASP A 169 2.82 13.95 -2.16
N SER A 170 1.74 13.18 -2.02
CA SER A 170 0.45 13.67 -1.52
C SER A 170 0.32 13.62 0.00
N VAL A 171 0.88 12.58 0.64
CA VAL A 171 0.78 12.34 2.09
C VAL A 171 1.29 13.52 2.92
N PRO A 172 2.44 14.17 2.60
CA PRO A 172 2.90 15.36 3.32
C PRO A 172 1.95 16.55 3.29
N HIS A 173 1.00 16.59 2.35
CA HIS A 173 0.02 17.66 2.18
C HIS A 173 -1.33 17.39 2.88
N LEU A 174 -1.56 16.18 3.39
CA LEU A 174 -2.80 15.82 4.09
C LEU A 174 -3.05 16.64 5.37
N PRO A 175 -2.05 16.97 6.22
CA PRO A 175 -2.26 17.86 7.37
C PRO A 175 -2.80 19.24 6.99
N LYS A 176 -2.27 19.84 5.91
CA LYS A 176 -2.77 21.13 5.40
C LYS A 176 -4.17 21.01 4.83
N SER A 177 -4.48 19.90 4.17
CA SER A 177 -5.83 19.61 3.68
C SER A 177 -6.83 19.47 4.82
N LEU A 178 -6.45 18.79 5.90
CA LEU A 178 -7.28 18.68 7.11
C LEU A 178 -7.56 20.05 7.72
N GLU A 179 -6.53 20.90 7.85
CA GLU A 179 -6.70 22.26 8.34
C GLU A 179 -7.67 23.07 7.45
N HIS A 180 -7.53 22.94 6.12
CA HIS A 180 -8.43 23.59 5.18
C HIS A 180 -9.89 23.15 5.37
N TYR A 181 -10.17 21.84 5.38
CA TYR A 181 -11.54 21.36 5.57
C TYR A 181 -12.11 21.70 6.94
N LEU A 182 -11.30 21.62 8.00
CA LEU A 182 -11.73 22.00 9.34
C LEU A 182 -12.08 23.50 9.42
N SER A 183 -11.39 24.36 8.65
CA SER A 183 -11.72 25.79 8.58
C SER A 183 -13.10 26.06 7.96
N GLN A 184 -13.57 25.19 7.06
CA GLN A 184 -14.87 25.31 6.41
C GLN A 184 -15.99 24.75 7.30
N GLU A 185 -15.75 23.59 7.93
CA GLU A 185 -16.78 22.89 8.72
C GLU A 185 -16.95 23.43 10.14
N GLU A 186 -15.84 23.68 10.86
CA GLU A 186 -15.90 24.13 12.26
C GLU A 186 -14.73 25.09 12.59
N PRO A 187 -14.81 26.36 12.14
CA PRO A 187 -13.74 27.33 12.30
C PRO A 187 -13.41 27.62 13.77
N ARG A 188 -14.40 27.50 14.68
CA ARG A 188 -14.19 27.71 16.13
C ARG A 188 -13.26 26.66 16.73
N LEU A 189 -13.44 25.40 16.33
CA LEU A 189 -12.56 24.31 16.76
C LEU A 189 -11.15 24.52 16.21
N LEU A 190 -11.02 24.92 14.93
CA LEU A 190 -9.72 25.22 14.35
C LEU A 190 -8.99 26.33 15.11
N THR A 191 -9.68 27.45 15.40
CA THR A 191 -9.10 28.54 16.19
C THR A 191 -8.63 28.06 17.55
N HIS A 192 -9.43 27.25 18.24
CA HIS A 192 -9.03 26.69 19.53
C HIS A 192 -7.78 25.79 19.43
N LEU A 193 -7.70 24.91 18.43
CA LEU A 193 -6.53 24.05 18.21
C LEU A 193 -5.27 24.86 17.86
N LYS A 194 -5.42 25.97 17.12
CA LYS A 194 -4.32 26.91 16.82
C LYS A 194 -3.84 27.65 18.06
N THR A 195 -4.75 28.27 18.79
CA THR A 195 -4.42 29.09 19.97
C THR A 195 -3.85 28.25 21.11
N SER A 196 -4.28 26.99 21.25
CA SER A 196 -3.72 26.06 22.24
C SER A 196 -2.38 25.45 21.82
N GLY A 197 -1.94 25.60 20.56
CA GLY A 197 -0.75 24.93 20.03
C GLY A 197 -0.96 23.42 19.75
N THR A 198 -2.17 22.92 19.92
CA THR A 198 -2.52 21.50 19.72
C THR A 198 -2.47 21.08 18.25
N LEU A 199 -2.76 21.99 17.31
CA LEU A 199 -2.82 21.68 15.87
C LEU A 199 -1.52 21.05 15.34
N ALA A 200 -0.36 21.51 15.82
CA ALA A 200 0.94 20.98 15.40
C ALA A 200 1.27 19.62 16.03
N GLN A 201 0.59 19.23 17.11
CA GLN A 201 0.82 18.00 17.87
C GLN A 201 -0.20 16.90 17.57
N LEU A 202 -1.18 17.16 16.68
CA LEU A 202 -2.15 16.14 16.29
C LEU A 202 -1.43 14.87 15.79
N PRO A 203 -2.03 13.69 16.00
CA PRO A 203 -1.38 12.41 15.71
C PRO A 203 -1.38 12.10 14.20
N TYR A 204 -0.75 12.96 13.39
CA TYR A 204 -0.68 12.83 11.93
C TYR A 204 -0.01 11.53 11.49
N GLY A 205 0.98 11.03 12.22
CA GLY A 205 1.58 9.72 11.94
C GLY A 205 0.55 8.59 12.03
N LEU A 206 -0.29 8.59 13.08
CA LEU A 206 -1.37 7.61 13.26
C LEU A 206 -2.41 7.69 12.13
N TRP A 207 -2.78 8.90 11.71
CA TRP A 207 -3.82 9.09 10.71
C TRP A 207 -3.33 8.88 9.27
N PHE A 208 -2.13 9.35 8.95
CA PHE A 208 -1.67 9.50 7.56
C PHE A 208 -0.48 8.60 7.18
N ARG A 209 0.31 8.11 8.15
CA ARG A 209 1.34 7.09 7.87
C ARG A 209 0.80 5.69 8.14
N ARG A 210 0.10 5.51 9.28
CA ARG A 210 -0.52 4.23 9.68
C ARG A 210 -1.93 4.04 9.12
N CYS A 211 -2.46 5.03 8.40
CA CYS A 211 -3.80 4.98 7.82
C CYS A 211 -4.88 4.58 8.83
N PHE A 212 -4.80 5.07 10.08
CA PHE A 212 -5.65 4.74 11.23
C PHE A 212 -5.51 3.32 11.82
N ALA A 213 -4.51 2.54 11.41
CA ALA A 213 -4.20 1.27 12.06
C ALA A 213 -3.85 1.48 13.54
N GLY A 214 -4.53 0.75 14.42
CA GLY A 214 -4.42 0.92 15.89
C GLY A 214 -5.23 2.10 16.45
N CYS A 215 -6.03 2.79 15.64
CA CYS A 215 -6.93 3.87 16.07
C CYS A 215 -8.41 3.50 15.93
N LEU A 216 -8.77 2.90 14.79
CA LEU A 216 -10.13 2.45 14.47
C LEU A 216 -10.21 0.91 14.57
N PRO A 217 -11.37 0.34 14.96
CA PRO A 217 -11.60 -1.10 14.87
C PRO A 217 -11.52 -1.56 13.43
N GLU A 218 -11.02 -2.77 13.22
CA GLU A 218 -10.75 -3.33 11.89
C GLU A 218 -12.03 -3.50 11.06
N SER A 219 -13.16 -3.74 11.73
CA SER A 219 -14.49 -3.78 11.12
C SER A 219 -14.87 -2.46 10.41
N SER A 220 -14.48 -1.31 10.98
CA SER A 220 -14.66 0.01 10.39
C SER A 220 -13.49 0.38 9.46
N LEU A 221 -12.26 0.05 9.85
CA LEU A 221 -11.03 0.42 9.14
C LEU A 221 -10.96 -0.16 7.73
N GLN A 222 -11.40 -1.41 7.54
CA GLN A 222 -11.42 -2.03 6.21
C GLN A 222 -12.23 -1.21 5.19
N ARG A 223 -13.27 -0.47 5.61
CA ARG A 223 -14.06 0.40 4.71
C ARG A 223 -13.31 1.66 4.31
N VAL A 224 -12.42 2.15 5.16
CA VAL A 224 -11.47 3.23 4.82
C VAL A 224 -10.43 2.69 3.85
N TRP A 225 -9.89 1.50 4.11
CA TRP A 225 -8.90 0.86 3.25
C TRP A 225 -9.45 0.45 1.88
N ASP A 226 -10.74 0.12 1.76
CA ASP A 226 -11.43 -0.03 0.47
C ASP A 226 -11.19 1.22 -0.40
N LYS A 227 -11.27 2.43 0.18
CA LYS A 227 -11.04 3.71 -0.52
C LYS A 227 -9.56 3.96 -0.81
N VAL A 228 -8.68 3.69 0.15
CA VAL A 228 -7.22 3.86 -0.03
C VAL A 228 -6.69 2.98 -1.15
N ILE A 229 -7.05 1.68 -1.14
CA ILE A 229 -6.63 0.69 -2.14
C ILE A 229 -7.21 1.01 -3.52
N SER A 230 -8.44 1.54 -3.57
CA SER A 230 -9.03 2.07 -4.81
C SER A 230 -8.45 3.41 -5.27
N GLY A 231 -7.42 3.93 -4.60
CA GLY A 231 -6.64 5.04 -5.10
C GLY A 231 -6.92 6.42 -4.49
N SER A 232 -7.63 6.52 -3.37
CA SER A 232 -7.87 7.79 -2.68
C SER A 232 -7.22 7.82 -1.30
N CYS A 233 -6.11 8.56 -1.13
CA CYS A 233 -5.56 8.86 0.20
C CYS A 233 -6.31 10.01 0.90
N LYS A 234 -7.12 10.79 0.16
CA LYS A 234 -7.89 11.92 0.69
C LYS A 234 -8.98 11.50 1.67
N ILE A 235 -9.48 10.26 1.58
CA ILE A 235 -10.39 9.69 2.59
C ILE A 235 -9.83 9.82 4.01
N LEU A 236 -8.51 9.71 4.19
CA LEU A 236 -7.88 9.81 5.49
C LEU A 236 -8.09 11.18 6.14
N VAL A 237 -8.12 12.24 5.31
CA VAL A 237 -8.41 13.61 5.77
C VAL A 237 -9.84 13.71 6.27
N PHE A 238 -10.80 13.14 5.55
CA PHE A 238 -12.21 13.18 5.95
C PHE A 238 -12.49 12.34 7.20
N VAL A 239 -11.79 11.22 7.38
CA VAL A 239 -11.87 10.43 8.63
C VAL A 239 -11.30 11.23 9.81
N ALA A 240 -10.13 11.86 9.65
CA ALA A 240 -9.56 12.72 10.69
C ALA A 240 -10.49 13.91 11.02
N LEU A 241 -11.06 14.54 10.00
CA LEU A 241 -12.02 15.63 10.15
C LEU A 241 -13.26 15.18 10.94
N GLU A 242 -13.89 14.07 10.56
CA GLU A 242 -15.09 13.60 11.22
C GLU A 242 -14.83 13.15 12.66
N ILE A 243 -13.64 12.61 12.97
CA ILE A 243 -13.21 12.36 14.36
C ILE A 243 -13.18 13.68 15.15
N LEU A 244 -12.55 14.73 14.62
CA LEU A 244 -12.47 16.03 15.28
C LEU A 244 -13.86 16.65 15.48
N LEU A 245 -14.74 16.56 14.48
CA LEU A 245 -16.11 17.09 14.55
C LEU A 245 -16.97 16.31 15.56
N SER A 246 -16.88 14.98 15.55
CA SER A 246 -17.63 14.10 16.45
C SER A 246 -17.28 14.33 17.91
N TYR A 247 -16.03 14.69 18.20
CA TYR A 247 -15.54 14.93 19.56
C TYR A 247 -15.34 16.41 19.90
N LYS A 248 -15.84 17.35 19.08
CA LYS A 248 -15.57 18.79 19.24
C LYS A 248 -15.84 19.33 20.64
N ILE A 249 -16.94 18.93 21.27
CA ILE A 249 -17.33 19.41 22.60
C ILE A 249 -16.30 18.97 23.64
N MET A 250 -15.84 17.71 23.57
CA MET A 250 -14.80 17.20 24.46
C MET A 250 -13.46 17.87 24.18
N LEU A 251 -13.07 18.00 22.91
CA LEU A 251 -11.81 18.63 22.52
C LEU A 251 -11.70 20.08 23.01
N MET A 252 -12.78 20.86 22.86
CA MET A 252 -12.85 22.25 23.34
C MET A 252 -12.79 22.37 24.88
N GLY A 253 -13.11 21.28 25.60
CA GLY A 253 -13.04 21.22 27.06
C GLY A 253 -11.66 20.86 27.61
N ILE A 254 -10.74 20.35 26.78
CA ILE A 254 -9.40 19.95 27.20
C ILE A 254 -8.45 21.15 27.10
N SER A 255 -7.85 21.55 28.22
CA SER A 255 -7.00 22.75 28.27
C SER A 255 -5.54 22.53 27.87
N ARG A 256 -5.06 21.28 27.86
CA ARG A 256 -3.65 20.94 27.59
C ARG A 256 -3.51 20.17 26.27
N PRO A 257 -2.60 20.56 25.37
CA PRO A 257 -2.38 19.88 24.08
C PRO A 257 -2.15 18.38 24.22
N GLU A 258 -1.35 17.96 25.20
CA GLU A 258 -1.01 16.56 25.43
C GLU A 258 -2.25 15.72 25.79
N GLY A 259 -3.22 16.34 26.47
CA GLY A 259 -4.49 15.72 26.79
C GLY A 259 -5.34 15.46 25.54
N VAL A 260 -5.34 16.40 24.59
CA VAL A 260 -6.03 16.24 23.31
C VAL A 260 -5.39 15.13 22.49
N VAL A 261 -4.06 15.12 22.38
CA VAL A 261 -3.33 14.08 21.63
C VAL A 261 -3.57 12.71 22.24
N ARG A 262 -3.46 12.58 23.57
CA ARG A 262 -3.74 11.31 24.27
C ARG A 262 -5.16 10.81 24.01
N PHE A 263 -6.14 11.71 24.02
CA PHE A 263 -7.53 11.38 23.70
C PHE A 263 -7.68 10.91 22.25
N LEU A 264 -7.10 11.64 21.29
CA LEU A 264 -7.20 11.32 19.86
C LEU A 264 -6.46 10.02 19.48
N CYS A 265 -5.42 9.64 20.22
CA CYS A 265 -4.77 8.35 20.07
C CYS A 265 -5.60 7.18 20.65
N ASN A 266 -6.59 7.47 21.51
CA ASN A 266 -7.40 6.46 22.22
C ASN A 266 -8.88 6.85 22.21
N ILE A 267 -9.43 7.11 21.02
CA ILE A 267 -10.83 7.53 20.89
C ILE A 267 -11.79 6.42 21.33
N PRO A 268 -13.00 6.77 21.83
CA PRO A 268 -14.05 5.80 22.08
C PRO A 268 -14.41 5.00 20.82
N GLN A 269 -14.53 3.68 20.96
CA GLN A 269 -14.72 2.76 19.83
C GLN A 269 -16.20 2.57 19.43
N GLU A 270 -17.16 2.96 20.29
CA GLU A 270 -18.60 2.72 20.08
C GLU A 270 -19.18 3.46 18.86
N ASN A 271 -18.58 4.59 18.47
CA ASN A 271 -19.11 5.48 17.43
C ASN A 271 -18.31 5.44 16.12
N THR A 272 -17.29 4.59 16.01
CA THR A 272 -16.36 4.58 14.88
C THR A 272 -17.04 4.24 13.56
N ASP A 273 -18.05 3.37 13.58
CA ASP A 273 -18.80 3.03 12.38
C ASP A 273 -19.59 4.21 11.81
N ALA A 274 -20.18 5.04 12.67
CA ALA A 274 -20.89 6.24 12.28
C ALA A 274 -19.92 7.29 11.73
N ILE A 275 -18.76 7.45 12.37
CA ILE A 275 -17.67 8.34 11.93
C ILE A 275 -17.21 7.95 10.52
N VAL A 276 -16.86 6.68 10.30
CA VAL A 276 -16.38 6.20 9.00
C VAL A 276 -17.46 6.34 7.93
N THR A 277 -18.73 6.07 8.26
CA THR A 277 -19.83 6.22 7.29
C THR A 277 -19.99 7.66 6.84
N LYS A 278 -20.05 8.61 7.78
CA LYS A 278 -20.14 10.03 7.45
C LYS A 278 -18.91 10.53 6.69
N ALA A 279 -17.71 10.08 7.07
CA ALA A 279 -16.48 10.45 6.37
C ALA A 279 -16.48 9.96 4.91
N ILE A 280 -16.98 8.75 4.66
CA ILE A 280 -17.16 8.21 3.31
C ILE A 280 -18.19 9.06 2.55
N ASP A 281 -19.33 9.39 3.18
CA ASP A 281 -20.36 10.23 2.56
C ASP A 281 -19.79 11.60 2.16
N PHE A 282 -19.11 12.29 3.08
CA PHE A 282 -18.41 13.55 2.81
C PHE A 282 -17.38 13.45 1.68
N SER A 283 -16.64 12.35 1.60
CA SER A 283 -15.67 12.13 0.53
C SER A 283 -16.33 11.88 -0.84
N SER A 284 -17.58 11.42 -0.84
CA SER A 284 -18.36 11.07 -2.03
C SER A 284 -19.24 12.20 -2.54
N GLU A 285 -19.50 13.23 -1.72
CA GLU A 285 -20.20 14.42 -2.18
C GLU A 285 -19.35 15.13 -3.25
N PRO A 286 -19.93 15.48 -4.42
CA PRO A 286 -19.28 16.42 -5.32
C PRO A 286 -19.02 17.68 -4.50
N GLY A 287 -17.75 18.07 -4.40
CA GLY A 287 -17.27 19.09 -3.46
C GLY A 287 -18.14 20.36 -3.41
N PRO A 288 -18.00 21.18 -2.35
CA PRO A 288 -18.90 22.30 -2.11
C PRO A 288 -19.07 23.16 -3.36
N ARG A 289 -20.30 23.68 -3.53
CA ARG A 289 -20.67 24.67 -4.55
C ARG A 289 -19.71 25.86 -4.48
N LEU A 290 -18.60 25.79 -5.22
CA LEU A 290 -17.66 26.88 -5.38
C LEU A 290 -18.30 27.90 -6.30
N VAL A 291 -19.07 28.82 -5.72
CA VAL A 291 -19.26 30.14 -6.33
C VAL A 291 -17.90 30.81 -6.32
N GLY A 292 -17.23 30.77 -7.48
CA GLY A 292 -16.12 31.66 -7.83
C GLY A 292 -14.80 31.41 -7.10
N SER A 293 -14.04 30.41 -7.56
CA SER A 293 -12.63 30.59 -8.01
C SER A 293 -12.00 29.24 -8.33
N ALA A 294 -11.61 29.09 -9.61
CA ALA A 294 -10.69 28.11 -10.18
C ALA A 294 -10.53 26.76 -9.45
N VAL A 295 -11.42 25.81 -9.74
CA VAL A 295 -11.11 24.38 -9.63
C VAL A 295 -10.26 24.00 -10.84
N VAL A 296 -8.95 23.93 -10.64
CA VAL A 296 -8.11 23.10 -11.51
C VAL A 296 -8.40 21.66 -11.10
N VAL A 297 -9.11 20.95 -11.97
CA VAL A 297 -9.19 19.50 -11.93
C VAL A 297 -7.77 18.99 -12.13
N LEU A 298 -7.07 18.67 -11.05
CA LEU A 298 -5.84 17.88 -11.13
C LEU A 298 -6.23 16.44 -11.46
N SER A 299 -6.53 16.21 -12.73
CA SER A 299 -6.30 14.92 -13.36
C SER A 299 -4.79 14.82 -13.52
N LEU A 300 -4.11 14.20 -12.56
CA LEU A 300 -2.68 13.89 -12.64
C LEU A 300 -2.49 12.70 -13.60
N GLY A 301 -2.68 12.99 -14.89
CA GLY A 301 -2.14 12.23 -16.02
C GLY A 301 -1.31 13.21 -16.84
N ASP A 302 -0.14 12.75 -17.29
CA ASP A 302 0.82 13.46 -18.16
C ASP A 302 1.77 14.45 -17.45
N LEU A 303 2.85 13.90 -16.90
CA LEU A 303 4.16 14.56 -16.98
C LEU A 303 5.11 13.68 -17.81
N HIS A 304 5.21 14.01 -19.09
CA HIS A 304 6.30 13.57 -19.96
C HIS A 304 7.64 14.06 -19.36
N VAL A 305 8.50 13.14 -18.94
CA VAL A 305 9.90 13.45 -18.65
C VAL A 305 10.66 13.41 -19.98
N VAL A 306 11.10 14.59 -20.42
CA VAL A 306 12.06 14.77 -21.50
C VAL A 306 13.41 14.29 -20.99
N THR A 307 13.98 13.29 -21.67
CA THR A 307 15.37 12.85 -21.46
C THR A 307 16.32 13.82 -22.14
N GLU A 308 17.17 14.49 -21.36
CA GLU A 308 18.41 15.07 -21.87
C GLU A 308 19.59 14.21 -21.39
N ALA A 309 20.30 13.67 -22.38
CA ALA A 309 21.58 13.05 -22.22
C ALA A 309 22.63 14.12 -21.91
N ASP A 310 23.52 13.86 -20.95
CA ASP A 310 24.88 14.33 -21.14
C ASP A 310 25.92 13.42 -20.51
N GLN A 311 27.03 13.33 -21.24
CA GLN A 311 28.20 12.49 -21.07
C GLN A 311 29.14 13.12 -20.03
N ASP A 312 29.72 12.31 -19.14
CA ASP A 312 31.18 12.34 -18.91
C ASP A 312 31.60 11.35 -17.81
N LEU A 313 32.20 10.24 -18.25
CA LEU A 313 32.93 9.29 -17.42
C LEU A 313 34.42 9.65 -17.46
N ARG A 314 35.00 10.02 -16.32
CA ARG A 314 36.46 9.95 -16.10
C ARG A 314 36.78 8.84 -15.09
N LEU A 315 37.39 7.77 -15.60
CA LEU A 315 38.06 6.72 -14.83
C LEU A 315 39.35 7.26 -14.17
N PRO A 316 39.77 6.65 -13.04
CA PRO A 316 41.19 6.38 -12.86
C PRO A 316 41.48 4.91 -12.50
N GLN A 317 42.27 4.29 -13.39
CA GLN A 317 43.45 3.44 -13.19
C GLN A 317 43.52 2.45 -12.02
N LEU A 318 43.59 1.17 -12.43
CA LEU A 318 43.98 -0.04 -11.68
C LEU A 318 45.43 0.03 -11.16
N LEU A 319 45.62 -0.47 -9.93
CA LEU A 319 46.92 -0.90 -9.39
C LEU A 319 46.82 -2.34 -8.86
N HIS A 320 47.77 -3.17 -9.29
CA HIS A 320 47.99 -4.59 -9.00
C HIS A 320 48.56 -4.86 -7.59
N CYS A 321 48.11 -5.94 -6.91
CA CYS A 321 48.88 -7.17 -6.57
C CYS A 321 48.41 -7.88 -5.27
N GLY A 322 48.27 -9.21 -5.30
CA GLY A 322 48.49 -10.11 -4.14
C GLY A 322 47.31 -11.02 -3.70
N PRO A 323 47.56 -12.21 -3.10
CA PRO A 323 46.89 -13.46 -3.47
C PRO A 323 45.64 -13.86 -2.66
N LEU A 324 44.88 -14.78 -3.28
CA LEU A 324 43.63 -15.41 -2.83
C LEU A 324 43.64 -15.95 -1.40
N ALA A 325 42.88 -15.31 -0.52
CA ALA A 325 42.11 -15.94 0.55
C ALA A 325 41.02 -14.96 1.01
N GLU A 326 39.80 -15.46 1.22
CA GLU A 326 38.60 -14.73 1.70
C GLU A 326 37.91 -13.80 0.68
N LEU A 327 37.10 -14.40 -0.22
CA LEU A 327 36.05 -13.66 -0.91
C LEU A 327 34.81 -13.54 0.00
N GLN A 328 34.53 -12.34 0.48
CA GLN A 328 33.23 -11.97 1.05
C GLN A 328 32.17 -11.88 -0.06
N ALA A 329 30.93 -12.28 0.24
CA ALA A 329 29.81 -12.35 -0.70
C ALA A 329 29.54 -11.04 -1.49
N ALA A 330 29.94 -9.89 -0.94
CA ALA A 330 29.83 -8.59 -1.61
C ALA A 330 30.68 -8.48 -2.90
N HIS A 331 31.82 -9.16 -2.98
CA HIS A 331 32.70 -9.11 -4.15
C HIS A 331 32.20 -9.98 -5.33
N LEU A 332 31.38 -11.01 -5.06
CA LEU A 332 30.79 -11.84 -6.10
C LEU A 332 29.73 -11.08 -6.92
N VAL A 333 28.99 -10.17 -6.28
CA VAL A 333 27.95 -9.36 -6.94
C VAL A 333 28.56 -8.38 -7.95
N SER A 334 29.72 -7.78 -7.63
CA SER A 334 30.42 -6.87 -8.55
C SER A 334 31.10 -7.58 -9.72
N LEU A 335 31.59 -8.82 -9.54
CA LEU A 335 32.23 -9.59 -10.62
C LEU A 335 31.22 -10.05 -11.70
N VAL A 336 29.99 -10.38 -11.31
CA VAL A 336 28.92 -10.77 -12.26
C VAL A 336 28.51 -9.60 -13.17
N ALA A 337 28.44 -8.38 -12.61
CA ALA A 337 28.12 -7.17 -13.38
C ALA A 337 29.24 -6.76 -14.34
N VAL A 338 30.52 -7.01 -13.98
CA VAL A 338 31.68 -6.66 -14.81
C VAL A 338 31.93 -7.68 -15.93
N CYS A 339 31.79 -8.99 -15.67
CA CYS A 339 32.01 -10.01 -16.70
C CYS A 339 30.96 -10.00 -17.83
N CYS A 340 29.72 -9.56 -17.58
CA CYS A 340 28.69 -9.46 -18.62
C CYS A 340 28.78 -8.20 -19.47
N ARG A 341 29.60 -7.20 -19.10
CA ARG A 341 29.71 -5.95 -19.85
C ARG A 341 30.75 -6.00 -20.99
N ASP A 342 31.76 -6.86 -20.86
CA ASP A 342 32.92 -6.89 -21.77
C ASP A 342 33.06 -8.17 -22.62
N SER A 343 32.06 -9.06 -22.65
CA SER A 343 32.14 -10.28 -23.46
C SER A 343 30.79 -10.66 -24.05
N TYR A 344 30.73 -10.80 -25.37
CA TYR A 344 29.59 -11.29 -26.17
C TYR A 344 29.29 -12.79 -25.91
N LEU A 345 29.19 -13.21 -24.65
CA LEU A 345 28.84 -14.56 -24.25
C LEU A 345 27.37 -14.65 -23.84
N CYS A 346 26.70 -15.73 -24.25
CA CYS A 346 25.30 -15.98 -23.96
C CYS A 346 25.08 -16.20 -22.44
N TRP A 347 24.00 -15.62 -21.92
CA TRP A 347 23.62 -15.65 -20.49
C TRP A 347 23.55 -17.07 -19.90
N SER A 348 23.26 -18.08 -20.74
CA SER A 348 23.21 -19.49 -20.34
C SER A 348 24.57 -20.06 -19.92
N ASP A 349 25.67 -19.62 -20.57
CA ASP A 349 26.99 -20.20 -20.34
C ASP A 349 27.65 -19.66 -19.07
N CYS A 350 27.39 -18.40 -18.72
CA CYS A 350 27.84 -17.81 -17.45
C CYS A 350 27.10 -18.40 -16.24
N MET A 351 25.78 -18.64 -16.36
CA MET A 351 25.00 -19.28 -15.29
C MET A 351 25.37 -20.76 -15.10
N GLY A 352 25.62 -21.49 -16.19
CA GLY A 352 26.04 -22.90 -16.13
C GLY A 352 27.37 -23.12 -15.41
N ARG A 353 28.33 -22.20 -15.54
CA ARG A 353 29.64 -22.30 -14.87
C ARG A 353 29.61 -21.90 -13.40
N MET A 354 28.72 -20.98 -12.99
CA MET A 354 28.56 -20.62 -11.58
C MET A 354 27.82 -21.69 -10.76
N PHE A 355 26.85 -22.38 -11.36
CA PHE A 355 26.13 -23.48 -10.72
C PHE A 355 27.03 -24.67 -10.35
N LEU A 356 28.09 -24.92 -11.14
CA LEU A 356 29.01 -26.05 -10.92
C LEU A 356 30.14 -25.74 -9.91
N SER A 357 30.33 -24.47 -9.52
CA SER A 357 31.41 -24.06 -8.61
C SER A 357 30.95 -23.93 -7.14
N SER A 358 29.65 -23.79 -6.89
CA SER A 358 29.13 -23.61 -5.52
C SER A 358 28.74 -24.94 -4.88
N ARG A 359 29.51 -25.37 -3.87
CA ARG A 359 29.17 -26.55 -3.04
C ARG A 359 28.06 -26.29 -2.01
N SER A 360 27.50 -25.07 -1.95
CA SER A 360 26.46 -24.72 -0.97
C SER A 360 25.10 -24.51 -1.64
N LEU A 361 24.14 -25.35 -1.26
CA LEU A 361 22.72 -25.26 -1.67
C LEU A 361 22.08 -23.90 -1.37
N SER A 362 22.53 -23.20 -0.31
CA SER A 362 21.99 -21.89 0.08
C SER A 362 22.36 -20.78 -0.90
N VAL A 363 23.55 -20.83 -1.49
CA VAL A 363 24.03 -19.83 -2.45
C VAL A 363 23.32 -20.01 -3.80
N GLY A 364 23.10 -21.25 -4.23
CA GLY A 364 22.34 -21.54 -5.46
C GLY A 364 20.88 -21.07 -5.40
N ARG A 365 20.24 -21.12 -4.22
CA ARG A 365 18.87 -20.62 -4.02
C ARG A 365 18.78 -19.10 -4.00
N LEU A 366 19.76 -18.41 -3.40
CA LEU A 366 19.83 -16.94 -3.43
C LEU A 366 20.02 -16.41 -4.86
N PHE A 367 20.86 -17.08 -5.67
CA PHE A 367 21.01 -16.77 -7.09
C PHE A 367 19.74 -17.06 -7.89
N SER A 368 18.96 -18.09 -7.54
CA SER A 368 17.66 -18.37 -8.16
C SER A 368 16.63 -17.26 -7.86
N LEU A 369 16.59 -16.75 -6.62
CA LEU A 369 15.74 -15.62 -6.24
C LEU A 369 16.10 -14.34 -7.02
N MET A 370 17.38 -13.99 -7.09
CA MET A 370 17.84 -12.82 -7.86
C MET A 370 17.60 -12.97 -9.37
N ALA A 371 17.75 -14.19 -9.93
CA ALA A 371 17.47 -14.46 -11.34
C ALA A 371 15.96 -14.35 -11.66
N LYS A 372 15.09 -14.80 -10.75
CA LYS A 372 13.62 -14.66 -10.87
C LYS A 372 13.19 -13.17 -10.84
N GLU A 373 13.84 -12.35 -10.03
CA GLU A 373 13.56 -10.92 -9.93
C GLU A 373 14.02 -10.14 -11.17
N SER A 374 15.18 -10.49 -11.72
CA SER A 374 15.63 -9.92 -13.00
C SER A 374 14.70 -10.30 -14.16
N PHE A 375 14.19 -11.54 -14.20
CA PHE A 375 13.23 -11.98 -15.23
C PHE A 375 11.93 -11.19 -15.16
N ARG A 376 11.44 -10.88 -13.94
CA ARG A 376 10.24 -10.08 -13.70
C ARG A 376 10.37 -8.65 -14.26
N ASN A 377 11.52 -8.01 -14.09
CA ASN A 377 11.76 -6.65 -14.58
C ASN A 377 11.84 -6.58 -16.12
N THR A 378 12.34 -7.63 -16.76
CA THR A 378 12.42 -7.69 -18.23
C THR A 378 11.07 -8.03 -18.88
N PHE A 379 10.28 -8.92 -18.28
CA PHE A 379 9.01 -9.39 -18.86
C PHE A 379 7.84 -8.42 -18.64
N MET A 380 7.84 -7.67 -17.53
CA MET A 380 6.81 -6.64 -17.29
C MET A 380 7.04 -5.33 -18.08
N ALA A 381 8.27 -5.11 -18.57
CA ALA A 381 8.63 -3.91 -19.35
C ALA A 381 8.43 -4.07 -20.87
N SER A 382 7.99 -5.24 -21.34
CA SER A 382 7.86 -5.54 -22.77
C SER A 382 6.47 -6.03 -23.15
N VAL A 383 5.51 -5.10 -23.15
CA VAL A 383 4.29 -5.22 -23.97
C VAL A 383 4.45 -4.25 -25.15
N PRO A 384 4.64 -4.73 -26.40
CA PRO A 384 4.64 -3.86 -27.55
C PRO A 384 3.21 -3.41 -27.84
N THR A 385 2.98 -2.10 -27.93
CA THR A 385 1.80 -1.52 -28.57
C THR A 385 1.81 -1.90 -30.04
N MET A 386 0.92 -2.81 -30.46
CA MET A 386 0.61 -2.98 -31.88
C MET A 386 -0.30 -1.84 -32.33
N GLU A 387 0.26 -0.94 -33.12
CA GLU A 387 -0.49 -0.01 -33.97
C GLU A 387 -1.37 -0.81 -34.95
N GLN A 388 -2.68 -0.56 -34.94
CA GLN A 388 -3.57 -0.98 -36.03
C GLN A 388 -3.61 0.14 -37.08
N ASN A 389 -2.95 -0.10 -38.20
CA ASN A 389 -3.31 0.50 -39.48
C ASN A 389 -4.45 -0.34 -40.09
N GLY A 390 -5.55 0.32 -40.43
CA GLY A 390 -6.72 -0.26 -41.12
C GLY A 390 -7.89 0.71 -41.16
#